data_AF-A0AA51MA14-F1
#
_entry.id   AF-A0AA51MA14-F1
#
_cell.length_a   1.000
_cell.length_b   1.000
_cell.length_c   1.000
_cell.angle_alpha   90.00
_cell.angle_beta   90.00
_cell.angle_gamma   90.00
#
_symmetry.space_group_name_H-M   'P 1'
#
loop_
_entity.id
_entity.type
_entity.pdbx_description
1 polymer ?
#
loop_
_entity_poly.entity_id
_entity_poly.type
_entity_poly.pdbx_seq_one_letter_code
_entity_poly.pdbx_strand_id
1 'polypeptide(L)'
;MARRYDPGPQEFSTGDAEDGRGSDVTDLDASPETLGAVRAAAFTTEAAAIEEVGRIWGDSGIVDPTDQYVVFFDSLEADEDRAERAELLTLLGFLGIERVEAPAGAPSGEVWVRTDPRLDREFARWS
;
A
#
# COMPACT_ATOMS: atom_id res chain seq x y z
N MET A 1 47.78 -44.45 44.98
CA MET A 1 46.76 -43.40 45.15
C MET A 1 46.22 -43.04 43.77
N ALA A 2 45.06 -43.56 43.38
CA ALA A 2 44.42 -43.30 42.09
C ALA A 2 43.01 -42.79 42.36
N ARG A 3 42.72 -41.54 41.97
CA ARG A 3 41.39 -40.92 42.07
C ARG A 3 40.51 -41.46 40.95
N ARG A 4 39.34 -42.01 41.31
CA ARG A 4 38.24 -42.30 40.37
C ARG A 4 37.69 -40.97 39.83
N TYR A 5 37.46 -40.94 38.53
CA TYR A 5 36.72 -39.93 37.81
C TYR A 5 35.22 -40.28 37.87
N ASP A 6 34.40 -39.30 38.23
CA ASP A 6 32.94 -39.36 38.27
C ASP A 6 32.42 -38.49 37.12
N PRO A 7 31.83 -39.06 36.05
CA PRO A 7 31.19 -38.27 35.01
C PRO A 7 29.76 -37.92 35.44
N GLY A 8 29.55 -36.66 35.83
CA GLY A 8 28.21 -36.09 35.98
C GLY A 8 27.42 -36.14 34.67
N PRO A 9 26.07 -36.06 34.72
CA PRO A 9 25.23 -36.14 33.54
C PRO A 9 25.52 -34.97 32.58
N GLN A 10 25.83 -35.33 31.34
CA GLN A 10 25.97 -34.41 30.21
C GLN A 10 24.57 -33.94 29.81
N GLU A 11 24.18 -32.74 30.24
CA GLU A 11 22.99 -32.07 29.71
C GLU A 11 23.29 -31.64 28.28
N PHE A 12 22.51 -32.19 27.35
CA PHE A 12 22.61 -31.90 25.92
C PHE A 12 22.37 -30.41 25.68
N SER A 13 23.28 -29.81 24.92
CA SER A 13 23.11 -28.48 24.34
C SER A 13 21.87 -28.46 23.45
N THR A 14 20.77 -27.93 23.97
CA THR A 14 19.79 -27.22 23.14
C THR A 14 20.29 -25.77 23.09
N GLY A 15 21.17 -25.52 22.13
CA GLY A 15 21.28 -24.19 21.57
C GLY A 15 20.08 -24.00 20.66
N ASP A 16 18.93 -23.64 21.24
CA ASP A 16 17.90 -22.94 20.48
C ASP A 16 18.52 -21.58 20.14
N ALA A 17 19.22 -21.56 19.01
CA ALA A 17 19.32 -20.37 18.21
C ALA A 17 17.90 -20.06 17.78
N GLU A 18 17.16 -19.36 18.65
CA GLU A 18 15.99 -18.62 18.23
C GLU A 18 16.52 -17.55 17.27
N ASP A 19 16.52 -17.98 16.01
CA ASP A 19 16.56 -17.19 14.80
C ASP A 19 15.91 -15.85 15.08
N GLY A 20 16.74 -14.80 15.09
CA GLY A 20 16.31 -13.41 15.12
C GLY A 20 15.57 -13.04 13.84
N ARG A 21 14.44 -13.67 13.60
CA ARG A 21 13.51 -13.40 12.51
C ARG A 21 12.07 -13.37 13.01
N GLY A 22 11.89 -12.87 14.23
CA GLY A 22 10.59 -12.53 14.82
C GLY A 22 10.27 -11.03 14.71
N SER A 23 10.72 -10.37 13.64
CA SER A 23 10.49 -8.92 13.44
C SER A 23 10.00 -8.62 12.03
N ASP A 24 9.08 -9.45 11.52
CA ASP A 24 8.32 -9.13 10.29
C ASP A 24 7.06 -10.01 10.18
N VAL A 25 6.40 -10.32 11.31
CA VAL A 25 5.16 -11.15 11.30
C VAL A 25 3.91 -10.33 11.56
N THR A 26 4.05 -9.07 11.98
CA THR A 26 2.93 -8.18 12.25
C THR A 26 2.38 -7.46 11.02
N ASP A 27 3.09 -7.48 9.89
CA ASP A 27 2.63 -6.84 8.65
C ASP A 27 1.65 -7.73 7.86
N LEU A 28 1.83 -9.05 7.90
CA LEU A 28 1.00 -10.02 7.15
C LEU A 28 -0.44 -10.17 7.67
N ASP A 29 -0.75 -9.74 8.89
CA ASP A 29 -2.11 -9.75 9.47
C ASP A 29 -2.81 -8.39 9.33
N ALA A 30 -2.12 -7.37 8.80
CA ALA A 30 -2.72 -6.07 8.59
C ALA A 30 -3.75 -6.15 7.46
N SER A 31 -4.94 -5.59 7.70
CA SER A 31 -5.95 -5.43 6.64
C SER A 31 -5.34 -4.70 5.44
N PRO A 32 -5.75 -4.99 4.20
CA PRO A 32 -5.23 -4.32 3.01
C PRO A 32 -5.33 -2.79 3.11
N GLU A 33 -6.37 -2.27 3.77
CA GLU A 33 -6.52 -0.83 4.00
C GLU A 33 -5.43 -0.25 4.91
N THR A 34 -4.99 -1.00 5.92
CA THR A 34 -3.87 -0.60 6.80
C THR A 34 -2.56 -0.61 6.04
N LEU A 35 -2.33 -1.64 5.21
CA LEU A 35 -1.14 -1.72 4.37
C LEU A 35 -1.06 -0.54 3.40
N GLY A 36 -2.16 -0.21 2.73
CA GLY A 36 -2.24 0.95 1.84
C GLY A 36 -1.94 2.27 2.56
N ALA A 37 -2.50 2.47 3.75
CA ALA A 37 -2.22 3.67 4.54
C ALA A 37 -0.75 3.77 4.99
N VAL A 38 -0.12 2.64 5.31
CA VAL A 38 1.31 2.58 5.65
C VAL A 38 2.17 2.91 4.43
N ARG A 39 1.84 2.38 3.25
CA ARG A 39 2.53 2.72 1.99
C ARG A 39 2.43 4.22 1.70
N ALA A 40 1.23 4.79 1.78
CA ALA A 40 1.01 6.22 1.60
C ALA A 40 1.84 7.09 2.56
N ALA A 41 2.08 6.62 3.79
CA ALA A 41 2.88 7.36 4.78
C ALA A 41 4.36 7.51 4.40
N ALA A 42 4.87 6.70 3.45
CA ALA A 42 6.22 6.87 2.92
C ALA A 42 6.37 8.17 2.09
N PHE A 43 5.27 8.71 1.56
CA PHE A 43 5.25 9.90 0.72
C PHE A 43 5.06 11.17 1.57
N THR A 44 6.18 11.73 2.00
CA THR A 44 6.19 12.89 2.92
C THR A 44 6.17 14.25 2.22
N THR A 45 6.17 14.27 0.88
CA THR A 45 6.20 15.51 0.09
C THR A 45 5.09 15.51 -0.95
N GLU A 46 4.57 16.71 -1.27
CA GLU A 46 3.52 16.86 -2.28
C GLU A 46 3.94 16.29 -3.64
N ALA A 47 5.18 16.57 -4.08
CA ALA A 47 5.69 16.07 -5.36
C ALA A 47 5.76 14.55 -5.42
N ALA A 48 6.22 13.90 -4.35
CA ALA A 48 6.29 12.43 -4.29
C ALA A 48 4.89 11.80 -4.25
N ALA A 49 3.95 12.43 -3.54
CA ALA A 49 2.55 11.99 -3.54
C ALA A 49 1.87 12.16 -4.90
N ILE A 50 2.16 13.25 -5.63
CA ILE A 50 1.66 13.45 -7.00
C ILE A 50 2.22 12.38 -7.95
N GLU A 51 3.53 12.10 -7.86
CA GLU A 51 4.17 11.05 -8.68
C GLU A 51 3.55 9.68 -8.40
N GLU A 52 3.30 9.35 -7.13
CA GLU A 52 2.66 8.09 -6.76
C GLU A 52 1.24 7.97 -7.29
N VAL A 53 0.43 9.02 -7.14
CA VAL A 53 -0.92 9.09 -7.73
C VAL A 53 -0.85 8.95 -9.25
N GLY A 54 0.16 9.55 -9.89
CA GLY A 54 0.46 9.41 -11.32
C GLY A 54 0.71 7.96 -11.74
N ARG A 55 1.55 7.24 -10.99
CA ARG A 55 1.83 5.81 -11.23
C ARG A 55 0.57 4.96 -11.09
N ILE A 56 -0.18 5.12 -9.99
CA ILE A 56 -1.43 4.36 -9.74
C ILE A 56 -2.43 4.63 -10.87
N TRP A 57 -2.55 5.88 -11.30
CA TRP A 57 -3.40 6.23 -12.44
C TRP A 57 -2.91 5.62 -13.76
N GLY A 58 -1.60 5.57 -14.00
CA GLY A 58 -1.04 4.96 -15.21
C GLY A 58 -1.28 3.45 -15.33
N ASP A 59 -1.49 2.75 -14.21
CA ASP A 59 -1.76 1.31 -14.20
C ASP A 59 -3.21 0.99 -14.58
N SER A 60 -4.17 1.71 -13.98
CA SER A 60 -5.59 1.35 -14.03
C SER A 60 -6.56 2.51 -14.29
N GLY A 61 -6.04 3.72 -14.51
CA GLY A 61 -6.80 4.94 -14.56
C GLY A 61 -7.25 5.35 -15.96
N ILE A 62 -8.36 6.07 -16.01
CA ILE A 62 -8.90 6.68 -17.24
C ILE A 62 -9.34 8.11 -16.97
N VAL A 63 -9.35 8.95 -18.01
CA VAL A 63 -10.05 10.24 -17.99
C VAL A 63 -11.48 10.00 -18.47
N ASP A 64 -12.46 10.49 -17.72
CA ASP A 64 -13.88 10.44 -18.12
C ASP A 64 -14.09 11.19 -19.46
N PRO A 65 -15.04 10.78 -20.33
CA PRO A 65 -15.26 11.41 -21.63
C PRO A 65 -15.56 12.93 -21.62
N THR A 66 -15.94 13.50 -20.47
CA THR A 66 -16.14 14.94 -20.31
C THR A 66 -14.88 15.71 -19.96
N ASP A 67 -13.76 15.02 -19.71
CA ASP A 67 -12.46 15.56 -19.27
C ASP A 67 -12.51 16.24 -17.88
N GLN A 68 -13.64 16.14 -17.17
CA GLN A 68 -13.85 16.78 -15.87
C GLN A 68 -13.41 15.91 -14.69
N TYR A 69 -13.28 14.61 -14.94
CA TYR A 69 -13.02 13.62 -13.90
C TYR A 69 -11.95 12.65 -14.34
N VAL A 70 -11.17 12.25 -13.35
CA VAL A 70 -10.20 11.17 -13.44
C VAL A 70 -10.74 10.01 -12.61
N VAL A 71 -10.78 8.83 -13.21
CA VAL A 71 -11.29 7.61 -12.61
C VAL A 71 -10.12 6.66 -12.41
N PHE A 72 -10.04 6.08 -11.22
CA PHE A 72 -9.08 5.04 -10.88
C PHE A 72 -9.80 3.71 -10.69
N PHE A 73 -9.11 2.61 -11.04
CA PHE A 73 -9.55 1.22 -10.92
C PHE A 73 -10.75 0.86 -11.81
N ASP A 74 -10.49 0.31 -13.00
CA ASP A 74 -11.55 -0.20 -13.91
C ASP A 74 -12.22 -1.49 -13.37
N SER A 75 -11.58 -2.24 -12.46
CA SER A 75 -12.12 -3.49 -11.91
C SER A 75 -11.73 -3.73 -10.44
N LEU A 76 -12.57 -4.46 -9.70
CA LEU A 76 -12.56 -4.50 -8.22
C LEU A 76 -12.13 -5.87 -7.65
N GLU A 77 -11.43 -6.70 -8.41
CA GLU A 77 -11.42 -8.14 -8.14
C GLU A 77 -10.25 -8.67 -7.30
N ALA A 78 -9.22 -7.87 -6.97
CA ALA A 78 -8.12 -8.30 -6.10
C ALA A 78 -8.07 -7.58 -4.74
N ASP A 79 -7.62 -8.28 -3.70
CA ASP A 79 -7.24 -7.67 -2.41
C ASP A 79 -6.13 -6.60 -2.59
N GLU A 80 -5.32 -6.73 -3.65
CA GLU A 80 -4.33 -5.74 -4.09
C GLU A 80 -4.99 -4.40 -4.47
N ASP A 81 -6.12 -4.43 -5.17
CA ASP A 81 -6.92 -3.23 -5.48
C ASP A 81 -7.38 -2.52 -4.21
N ARG A 82 -7.64 -3.27 -3.12
CA ARG A 82 -8.12 -2.67 -1.87
C ARG A 82 -7.02 -1.94 -1.12
N ALA A 83 -5.80 -2.49 -1.12
CA ALA A 83 -4.65 -1.84 -0.51
C ALA A 83 -4.20 -0.62 -1.32
N GLU A 84 -4.08 -0.75 -2.64
CA GLU A 84 -3.74 0.37 -3.52
C GLU A 84 -4.80 1.48 -3.48
N ARG A 85 -6.08 1.12 -3.40
CA ARG A 85 -7.16 2.09 -3.20
C ARG A 85 -7.04 2.83 -1.87
N ALA A 86 -6.70 2.14 -0.79
CA ALA A 86 -6.51 2.80 0.50
C ALA A 86 -5.30 3.75 0.46
N GLU A 87 -4.21 3.33 -0.18
CA GLU A 87 -3.04 4.17 -0.46
C GLU A 87 -3.43 5.44 -1.23
N LEU A 88 -4.13 5.28 -2.36
CA LEU A 88 -4.63 6.40 -3.15
C LEU A 88 -5.50 7.36 -2.32
N LEU A 89 -6.45 6.84 -1.54
CA LEU A 89 -7.33 7.68 -0.73
C LEU A 89 -6.57 8.48 0.32
N THR A 90 -5.52 7.90 0.93
CA THR A 90 -4.66 8.62 1.87
C THR A 90 -3.83 9.69 1.15
N LEU A 91 -3.25 9.39 -0.02
CA LEU A 91 -2.49 10.34 -0.82
C LEU A 91 -3.36 11.53 -1.28
N LEU A 92 -4.56 11.27 -1.78
CA LEU A 92 -5.51 12.32 -2.17
C LEU A 92 -5.87 13.21 -0.97
N GLY A 93 -6.10 12.61 0.20
CA GLY A 93 -6.32 13.34 1.44
C GLY A 93 -5.12 14.22 1.84
N PHE A 94 -3.90 13.70 1.71
CA PHE A 94 -2.68 14.45 1.96
C PHE A 94 -2.50 15.64 1.00
N LEU A 95 -2.88 15.47 -0.27
CA LEU A 95 -2.84 16.50 -1.31
C LEU A 95 -3.99 17.53 -1.23
N GLY A 96 -4.95 17.30 -0.33
CA GLY A 96 -6.17 18.12 -0.19
C GLY A 96 -7.12 17.98 -1.39
N ILE A 97 -7.06 16.86 -2.10
CA ILE A 97 -7.88 16.59 -3.29
C ILE A 97 -9.12 15.80 -2.86
N GLU A 98 -10.29 16.39 -3.13
CA GLU A 98 -11.57 15.77 -2.78
C GLU A 98 -12.04 14.79 -3.87
N ARG A 99 -12.45 13.61 -3.41
CA ARG A 99 -13.17 12.61 -4.19
C ARG A 99 -14.62 13.02 -4.40
N VAL A 100 -15.16 12.73 -5.58
CA VAL A 100 -16.58 12.91 -5.89
C VAL A 100 -17.35 11.60 -5.77
N GLU A 101 -18.66 11.71 -5.62
CA GLU A 101 -19.53 10.53 -5.70
C GLU A 101 -19.51 9.98 -7.13
N ALA A 102 -19.34 8.67 -7.25
CA ALA A 102 -19.38 7.99 -8.54
C ALA A 102 -20.79 8.11 -9.15
N PRO A 103 -20.91 8.29 -10.47
CA PRO A 103 -22.21 8.38 -11.13
C PRO A 103 -23.01 7.08 -10.96
N ALA A 104 -24.34 7.18 -11.01
CA ALA A 104 -25.21 6.02 -10.89
C ALA A 104 -24.90 4.97 -11.98
N GLY A 105 -24.55 3.76 -11.58
CA GLY A 105 -24.18 2.66 -12.48
C GLY A 105 -22.68 2.47 -12.68
N ALA A 106 -21.85 3.33 -12.09
CA ALA A 106 -20.42 3.10 -11.95
C ALA A 106 -20.14 1.78 -11.21
N PRO A 107 -19.10 1.01 -11.60
CA PRO A 107 -18.57 -0.08 -10.80
C PRO A 107 -18.36 0.36 -9.36
N SER A 108 -18.65 -0.55 -8.42
CA SER A 108 -18.26 -0.31 -7.04
C SER A 108 -16.74 -0.19 -6.96
N GLY A 109 -16.23 0.55 -5.98
CA GLY A 109 -14.79 0.63 -5.71
C GLY A 109 -14.02 1.67 -6.53
N GLU A 110 -14.52 2.10 -7.68
CA GLU A 110 -13.93 3.21 -8.44
C GLU A 110 -13.73 4.44 -7.57
N VAL A 111 -12.61 5.13 -7.80
CA VAL A 111 -12.32 6.41 -7.17
C VAL A 111 -12.41 7.50 -8.23
N TRP A 112 -13.38 8.40 -8.05
CA TRP A 112 -13.62 9.52 -8.94
C TRP A 112 -13.07 10.79 -8.33
N VAL A 113 -12.22 11.49 -9.08
CA VAL A 113 -11.55 12.72 -8.64
C VAL A 113 -11.78 13.79 -9.69
N ARG A 114 -12.08 15.02 -9.26
CA ARG A 114 -12.12 16.15 -10.20
C ARG A 114 -10.73 16.40 -10.76
N THR A 115 -10.64 16.69 -12.05
CA THR A 115 -9.36 17.03 -12.69
C THR A 115 -8.67 18.16 -11.93
N ASP A 116 -7.46 17.89 -11.43
CA ASP A 116 -6.59 18.85 -10.75
C ASP A 116 -5.38 19.12 -11.66
N PRO A 117 -5.01 20.39 -11.90
CA PRO A 117 -3.93 20.73 -12.84
C PRO A 117 -2.55 20.22 -12.41
N ARG A 118 -2.34 19.88 -11.12
CA ARG A 118 -1.12 19.23 -10.63
C ARG A 118 -1.07 17.78 -11.09
N LEU A 119 -2.21 17.08 -10.99
CA LEU A 119 -2.35 15.68 -11.40
C LEU A 119 -2.39 15.53 -12.92
N ASP A 120 -3.12 16.39 -13.64
CA ASP A 120 -3.22 16.39 -15.11
C ASP A 120 -1.86 16.40 -15.80
N ARG A 121 -0.95 17.26 -15.32
CA ARG A 121 0.43 17.32 -15.83
C ARG A 121 1.22 16.05 -15.60
N GLU A 122 0.96 15.38 -14.48
CA GLU A 122 1.63 14.14 -14.15
C GLU A 122 1.05 12.99 -14.97
N PHE A 123 -0.28 12.87 -15.06
CA PHE A 123 -0.97 11.88 -15.89
C PHE A 123 -0.56 11.93 -17.36
N ALA A 124 -0.33 13.13 -17.91
CA ALA A 124 0.22 13.29 -19.26
C ALA A 124 1.61 12.64 -19.49
N ARG A 125 2.35 12.31 -18.42
CA ARG A 125 3.63 11.59 -18.49
C ARG A 125 3.48 10.07 -18.45
N TRP A 126 2.36 9.58 -17.94
CA TRP A 126 2.06 8.16 -17.76
C TRP A 126 1.14 7.60 -18.87
N SER A 127 0.46 8.46 -19.64
CA SER A 127 -0.39 8.11 -20.80
C SER A 127 0.37 7.74 -22.08
#